data_AF-A0A022MJA1-F1
#
_entry.id   AF-A0A022MJA1-F1
#
_cell.length_a   1.000
_cell.length_b   1.000
_cell.length_c   1.000
_cell.angle_alpha   90.00
_cell.angle_beta   90.00
_cell.angle_gamma   90.00
#
_symmetry.space_group_name_H-M   'P 1'
#
loop_
_entity.id
_entity.type
_entity.pdbx_description
1 polymer ?
#
loop_
_entity_poly.entity_id
_entity_poly.type
_entity_poly.pdbx_seq_one_letter_code
_entity_poly.pdbx_strand_id
1 'polypeptide(L)'
;MSDDSTFIADPSRIQAGAGATDQIADVTQRAGEKYADDTAYDVQDPPWGNDQYGRTYVQNYITPHNMLAHEGMYALIRAMRAAADLTNDSSKSFAKTQNDNINNIHDLPNPHHTRI
;
A
#
# COMPACT_ATOMS: atom_id res chain seq x y z
N MET A 1 11.70 29.82 -28.92
CA MET A 1 10.52 29.48 -28.09
C MET A 1 10.40 27.96 -28.01
N SER A 2 11.43 27.31 -27.48
CA SER A 2 11.50 25.87 -27.30
C SER A 2 12.20 25.67 -25.96
N ASP A 3 11.52 25.03 -25.01
CA ASP A 3 12.06 24.26 -23.86
C ASP A 3 11.16 24.26 -22.61
N ASP A 4 9.93 24.78 -22.68
CA ASP A 4 8.98 24.71 -21.54
C ASP A 4 8.38 23.31 -21.29
N SER A 5 8.66 22.32 -22.13
CA SER A 5 8.15 20.95 -21.97
C SER A 5 8.90 20.12 -20.92
N THR A 6 9.97 20.65 -20.31
CA THR A 6 10.98 19.83 -19.61
C THR A 6 10.65 19.56 -18.13
N PHE A 7 9.65 20.23 -17.54
CA PHE A 7 9.36 20.11 -16.09
C PHE A 7 7.94 19.66 -15.70
N ILE A 8 7.08 19.32 -16.65
CA ILE A 8 5.77 18.74 -16.34
C ILE A 8 5.92 17.22 -16.25
N ALA A 9 6.50 16.74 -15.14
CA ALA A 9 6.45 15.31 -14.84
C ALA A 9 4.99 14.88 -14.68
N ASP A 10 4.51 13.97 -15.52
CA ASP A 10 3.09 13.63 -15.61
C ASP A 10 2.56 13.01 -14.28
N PRO A 11 1.68 13.71 -13.55
CA PRO A 11 1.13 13.22 -12.28
C PRO A 11 0.27 11.97 -12.46
N SER A 12 -0.21 11.67 -13.68
CA SER A 12 -1.04 10.50 -13.97
C SER A 12 -0.30 9.19 -13.69
N ARG A 13 1.03 9.15 -13.88
CA ARG A 13 1.84 7.95 -13.63
C ARG A 13 2.00 7.65 -12.15
N ILE A 14 2.11 8.69 -11.32
CA ILE A 14 2.20 8.54 -9.86
C ILE A 14 0.82 8.13 -9.31
N GLN A 15 -0.27 8.69 -9.85
CA GLN A 15 -1.63 8.28 -9.51
C GLN A 15 -1.92 6.82 -9.91
N ALA A 16 -1.50 6.41 -11.11
CA ALA A 16 -1.64 5.02 -11.55
C ALA A 16 -0.82 4.06 -10.66
N GLY A 17 0.39 4.46 -10.26
CA GLY A 17 1.21 3.71 -9.30
C GLY A 17 0.53 3.60 -7.92
N ALA A 18 -0.05 4.68 -7.42
CA ALA A 18 -0.81 4.69 -6.17
C ALA A 18 -2.01 3.72 -6.23
N GLY A 19 -2.79 3.75 -7.31
CA GLY A 19 -3.92 2.84 -7.52
C GLY A 19 -3.50 1.38 -7.60
N ALA A 20 -2.36 1.08 -8.22
CA ALA A 20 -1.82 -0.28 -8.24
C ALA A 20 -1.38 -0.76 -6.84
N THR A 21 -0.71 0.09 -6.06
CA THR A 21 -0.31 -0.23 -4.68
C THR A 21 -1.53 -0.50 -3.80
N ASP A 22 -2.60 0.30 -3.95
CA ASP A 22 -3.86 0.12 -3.23
C ASP A 22 -4.53 -1.21 -3.56
N GLN A 23 -4.60 -1.58 -4.85
CA GLN A 23 -5.11 -2.89 -5.27
C GLN A 23 -4.31 -4.06 -4.70
N ILE A 24 -2.97 -3.94 -4.63
CA ILE A 24 -2.13 -4.98 -4.04
C ILE A 24 -2.37 -5.06 -2.53
N ALA A 25 -2.54 -3.93 -1.85
CA ALA A 25 -2.87 -3.91 -0.42
C ALA A 25 -4.21 -4.62 -0.15
N ASP A 26 -5.24 -4.34 -0.95
CA ASP A 26 -6.56 -5.00 -0.88
C ASP A 26 -6.47 -6.51 -1.11
N VAL A 27 -5.74 -6.94 -2.15
CA VAL A 27 -5.55 -8.37 -2.44
C VAL A 27 -4.79 -9.06 -1.30
N THR A 28 -3.76 -8.40 -0.76
CA THR A 28 -2.97 -8.92 0.36
C THR A 28 -3.83 -9.10 1.60
N GLN A 29 -4.71 -8.13 1.88
CA GLN A 29 -5.65 -8.23 2.98
C GLN A 29 -6.62 -9.41 2.79
N ARG A 30 -7.27 -9.51 1.64
CA ARG A 30 -8.22 -10.61 1.36
C ARG A 30 -7.53 -11.97 1.44
N ALA A 31 -6.29 -12.08 0.97
CA ALA A 31 -5.51 -13.31 1.07
C ALA A 31 -5.17 -13.65 2.53
N GLY A 32 -4.84 -12.66 3.36
CA GLY A 32 -4.59 -12.86 4.79
C GLY A 32 -5.85 -13.24 5.57
N GLU A 33 -6.98 -12.59 5.30
CA GLU A 33 -8.29 -12.95 5.88
C GLU A 33 -8.69 -14.37 5.47
N LYS A 34 -8.58 -14.70 4.18
CA LYS A 34 -8.83 -16.06 3.69
C LYS A 34 -7.93 -17.09 4.35
N TYR A 35 -6.64 -16.81 4.51
CA TYR A 35 -5.73 -17.73 5.20
C TYR A 35 -6.16 -17.93 6.66
N ALA A 36 -6.54 -16.86 7.37
CA ALA A 36 -7.02 -16.97 8.74
C ALA A 36 -8.31 -17.78 8.84
N ASP A 37 -9.25 -17.59 7.92
CA ASP A 37 -10.50 -18.35 7.87
C ASP A 37 -10.27 -19.83 7.52
N ASP A 38 -9.45 -20.11 6.50
CA ASP A 38 -9.14 -21.47 6.03
C ASP A 38 -8.36 -22.28 7.09
N THR A 39 -7.70 -21.60 8.02
CA THR A 39 -6.88 -22.21 9.08
C THR A 39 -7.45 -22.06 10.48
N ALA A 40 -8.63 -21.43 10.61
CA ALA A 40 -9.34 -21.34 11.87
C ALA A 40 -9.80 -22.73 12.33
N TYR A 41 -9.71 -22.99 13.62
CA TYR A 41 -10.13 -24.25 14.23
C TYR A 41 -10.71 -24.01 15.63
N ASP A 42 -11.61 -24.90 16.08
CA ASP A 42 -12.09 -24.90 17.45
C ASP A 42 -11.05 -25.56 18.37
N VAL A 43 -10.63 -24.85 19.41
CA VAL A 43 -9.66 -25.36 20.40
C VAL A 43 -10.29 -26.43 21.29
N GLN A 44 -11.63 -26.41 21.46
CA GLN A 44 -12.37 -27.39 22.27
C GLN A 44 -12.67 -28.68 21.49
N ASP A 45 -12.74 -28.60 20.15
CA ASP A 45 -12.92 -29.76 19.26
C ASP A 45 -11.94 -29.68 18.07
N PRO A 46 -10.64 -29.92 18.31
CA PRO A 46 -9.64 -29.75 17.27
C PRO A 46 -9.71 -30.87 16.22
N PRO A 47 -9.56 -30.55 14.92
CA PRO A 47 -9.71 -31.51 13.83
C PRO A 47 -8.64 -32.62 13.80
N TRP A 48 -7.54 -32.44 14.53
CA TRP A 48 -6.46 -33.43 14.68
C TRP A 48 -6.63 -34.35 15.91
N GLY A 49 -7.69 -34.17 16.71
CA GLY A 49 -8.00 -35.02 17.86
C GLY A 49 -7.07 -34.84 19.07
N ASN A 50 -7.40 -35.55 20.16
CA ASN A 50 -6.71 -35.47 21.46
C ASN A 50 -5.77 -36.67 21.75
N ASP A 51 -5.44 -37.45 20.72
CA ASP A 51 -4.52 -38.58 20.84
C ASP A 51 -3.05 -38.12 20.86
N GLN A 52 -2.12 -39.07 20.88
CA GLN A 52 -0.69 -38.77 20.88
C GLN A 52 -0.26 -38.01 19.61
N TYR A 53 -0.84 -38.32 18.44
CA TYR A 53 -0.52 -37.68 17.18
C TYR A 53 -1.01 -36.24 17.14
N GLY A 54 -2.25 -35.98 17.58
CA GLY A 54 -2.80 -34.63 17.71
C GLY A 54 -1.98 -33.76 18.65
N ARG A 55 -1.54 -34.30 19.79
CA ARG A 55 -0.65 -33.57 20.73
C ARG A 55 0.71 -33.21 20.11
N THR A 56 1.34 -34.12 19.37
CA THR A 56 2.61 -33.85 18.66
C THR A 56 2.41 -32.85 17.53
N TYR A 57 1.29 -32.91 16.81
CA TYR A 57 0.94 -31.93 15.79
C TYR A 57 0.81 -30.52 16.40
N VAL A 58 0.10 -30.38 17.54
CA VAL A 58 -0.06 -29.10 18.24
C VAL A 58 1.28 -28.49 18.61
N GLN A 59 2.17 -29.27 19.24
CA GLN A 59 3.47 -28.79 19.68
C GLN A 59 4.35 -28.28 18.53
N ASN A 60 4.28 -28.93 17.37
CA ASN A 60 5.16 -28.63 16.25
C ASN A 60 4.59 -27.60 15.27
N TYR A 61 3.27 -27.55 15.11
CA TYR A 61 2.63 -26.79 14.02
C TYR A 61 1.89 -25.54 14.51
N ILE A 62 1.19 -25.61 15.65
CA ILE A 62 0.26 -24.53 16.05
C ILE A 62 1.00 -23.24 16.43
N THR A 63 2.11 -23.34 17.16
CA THR A 63 2.91 -22.17 17.53
C THR A 63 3.45 -21.42 16.30
N PRO A 64 4.20 -22.06 15.38
CA PRO A 64 4.68 -21.37 14.18
C PRO A 64 3.53 -20.93 13.26
N HIS A 65 2.44 -21.71 13.18
CA HIS A 65 1.24 -21.31 12.46
C HIS A 65 0.68 -19.99 12.99
N ASN A 66 0.46 -19.87 14.31
CA ASN A 66 -0.11 -18.68 14.91
C ASN A 66 0.80 -17.44 14.74
N MET A 67 2.12 -17.62 14.82
CA MET A 67 3.07 -16.55 14.51
C MET A 67 2.94 -16.07 13.07
N LEU A 68 2.82 -16.99 12.11
CA LEU A 68 2.68 -16.65 10.69
C LEU A 68 1.32 -16.00 10.40
N ALA A 69 0.24 -16.65 10.84
CA ALA A 69 -1.15 -16.27 10.60
C ALA A 69 -1.49 -14.91 11.19
N HIS A 70 -1.14 -14.69 12.47
CA HIS A 70 -1.47 -13.45 13.16
C HIS A 70 -0.36 -12.43 12.97
N GLU A 71 0.85 -12.68 13.47
CA GLU A 71 1.85 -11.62 13.54
C GLU A 71 2.39 -11.24 12.16
N GLY A 72 2.82 -12.24 11.38
CA GLY A 72 3.40 -12.03 10.06
C GLY A 72 2.40 -11.43 9.06
N MET A 73 1.21 -12.04 8.97
CA MET A 73 0.20 -11.62 7.99
C MET A 73 -0.42 -10.27 8.34
N TYR A 74 -0.76 -9.99 9.61
CA TYR A 74 -1.22 -8.64 9.97
C TYR A 74 -0.12 -7.59 9.86
N ALA A 75 1.15 -7.93 10.08
CA ALA A 75 2.26 -7.01 9.82
C ALA A 75 2.38 -6.67 8.33
N LEU A 76 2.30 -7.68 7.46
CA LEU A 76 2.33 -7.49 6.00
C LEU A 76 1.16 -6.62 5.53
N ILE A 77 -0.07 -6.92 5.96
CA ILE A 77 -1.25 -6.13 5.62
C ILE A 77 -1.09 -4.67 6.04
N ARG A 78 -0.61 -4.42 7.26
CA ARG A 78 -0.36 -3.06 7.76
C ARG A 78 0.72 -2.35 6.95
N ALA A 79 1.81 -3.03 6.61
CA ALA A 79 2.88 -2.46 5.79
C ALA A 79 2.39 -2.09 4.39
N MET A 80 1.60 -2.97 3.75
CA MET A 80 1.02 -2.72 2.44
C MET A 80 0.05 -1.55 2.43
N ARG A 81 -0.84 -1.46 3.42
CA ARG A 81 -1.75 -0.31 3.59
C ARG A 81 -0.99 0.99 3.83
N ALA A 82 0.01 0.98 4.71
CA ALA A 82 0.85 2.15 4.95
C ALA A 82 1.61 2.60 3.68
N ALA A 83 2.09 1.66 2.87
CA ALA A 83 2.71 1.96 1.58
C ALA A 83 1.72 2.56 0.58
N ALA A 84 0.48 2.05 0.52
CA ALA A 84 -0.58 2.60 -0.31
C ALA A 84 -0.93 4.05 0.09
N ASP A 85 -1.13 4.29 1.39
CA ASP A 85 -1.41 5.62 1.95
C ASP A 85 -0.28 6.61 1.60
N LEU A 86 0.97 6.24 1.85
CA LEU A 86 2.15 7.07 1.55
C LEU A 86 2.24 7.40 0.05
N THR A 87 1.97 6.42 -0.82
CA THR A 87 2.03 6.61 -2.27
C THR A 87 0.92 7.55 -2.74
N ASN A 88 -0.29 7.40 -2.19
CA ASN A 88 -1.43 8.27 -2.49
C ASN A 88 -1.18 9.71 -2.03
N ASP A 89 -0.65 9.89 -0.82
CA ASP A 89 -0.32 11.22 -0.29
C ASP A 89 0.83 11.89 -1.04
N SER A 90 1.84 11.11 -1.44
CA SER A 90 2.90 11.58 -2.34
C SER A 90 2.34 12.01 -3.69
N SER A 91 1.38 11.25 -4.24
CA SER A 91 0.71 11.60 -5.49
C SER A 91 -0.08 12.91 -5.40
N LYS A 92 -0.84 13.11 -4.32
CA LYS A 92 -1.60 14.35 -4.08
C LYS A 92 -0.68 15.54 -3.91
N SER A 93 0.39 15.38 -3.13
CA SER A 93 1.38 16.43 -2.87
C SER A 93 2.09 16.83 -4.15
N PHE A 94 2.50 15.85 -4.97
CA PHE A 94 3.12 16.11 -6.25
C PHE A 94 2.20 16.86 -7.23
N ALA A 95 0.94 16.41 -7.36
CA ALA A 95 -0.04 17.09 -8.20
C ALA A 95 -0.30 18.54 -7.75
N LYS A 96 -0.35 18.77 -6.44
CA LYS A 96 -0.46 20.12 -5.86
C LYS A 96 0.76 20.97 -6.22
N THR A 97 1.97 20.47 -5.99
CA THR A 97 3.21 21.20 -6.31
C THR A 97 3.29 21.54 -7.80
N GLN A 98 2.86 20.64 -8.69
CA GLN A 98 2.79 20.96 -10.12
C GLN A 98 1.80 22.07 -10.45
N ASN A 99 0.59 22.01 -9.89
CA ASN A 99 -0.39 23.07 -10.09
C ASN A 99 0.12 24.42 -9.54
N ASP A 100 0.73 24.43 -8.35
CA ASP A 100 1.31 25.62 -7.75
C ASP A 100 2.44 26.19 -8.63
N ASN A 101 3.30 25.33 -9.18
CA ASN A 101 4.38 25.75 -10.08
C ASN A 101 3.83 26.31 -11.40
N ILE A 102 2.84 25.66 -12.01
CA ILE A 102 2.18 26.13 -13.24
C ILE A 102 1.54 27.50 -12.99
N ASN A 103 0.79 27.66 -11.91
CA ASN A 103 0.16 28.94 -11.55
C ASN A 103 1.20 30.04 -11.32
N ASN A 104 2.28 29.75 -10.57
CA ASN A 104 3.35 30.73 -10.32
C ASN A 104 4.09 31.13 -11.60
N ILE A 105 4.29 30.21 -12.55
CA ILE A 105 4.89 30.51 -13.86
C ILE A 105 3.96 31.41 -14.68
N HIS A 106 2.65 31.15 -14.66
CA HIS A 106 1.66 32.00 -15.35
C HIS A 106 1.52 33.40 -14.73
N ASP A 107 1.76 33.55 -13.43
CA ASP A 107 1.75 34.83 -12.71
C ASP A 107 3.06 35.63 -12.84
N LEU A 108 4.09 35.10 -13.51
CA LEU A 108 5.31 35.86 -13.77
C LEU A 108 5.01 37.04 -14.72
N PRO A 109 5.41 38.27 -14.37
CA PRO A 109 5.20 39.42 -15.23
C PRO A 109 5.97 39.24 -16.54
N ASN A 110 5.28 39.48 -17.66
CA ASN A 110 5.88 39.45 -18.99
C ASN A 110 7.10 40.39 -19.05
N PRO A 111 8.33 39.91 -19.34
CA PRO A 111 9.55 40.73 -19.27
C PRO A 111 9.70 41.77 -20.39
N HIS A 112 8.61 42.14 -21.07
CA HIS A 112 8.62 43.10 -22.18
C HIS A 112 7.58 44.19 -22.02
N HIS A 113 7.70 45.03 -20.98
CA HIS A 113 7.15 46.39 -21.01
C HIS A 113 7.93 47.34 -20.08
N THR A 114 9.24 47.47 -20.32
CA THR A 114 9.98 48.68 -19.91
C THR A 114 10.42 49.41 -21.16
N ARG A 115 9.48 50.14 -21.77
CA ARG A 115 9.78 51.32 -22.59
C ARG A 115 9.37 52.50 -21.75
N ILE A 116 10.33 53.20 -21.13
CA ILE A 116 10.57 54.66 -21.25
C ILE A 116 12.06 54.86 -20.95
#